data_AF-A0A5S9MGY4-F1
#
_entry.id   AF-A0A5S9MGY4-F1
#
_cell.length_a   1.000
_cell.length_b   1.000
_cell.length_c   1.000
_cell.angle_alpha   90.00
_cell.angle_beta   90.00
_cell.angle_gamma   90.00
#
_symmetry.space_group_name_H-M   'P 1'
#
loop_
_entity.id
_entity.type
_entity.pdbx_description
1 polymer ?
#
loop_
_entity_poly.entity_id
_entity_poly.type
_entity_poly.pdbx_seq_one_letter_code
_entity_poly.pdbx_strand_id
1 'polypeptide(L)'
;MDIPIIAANGGTVHTEGYELFSRITLDQEAGKRAAKALVERNIYFEVYTDDALLSPFDGKEKLKAEFDLIKSANPNEDLADLWGKEP
;
A
#
# COMPACT_ATOMS: atom_id res chain seq x y z
N MET A 1 16.32 -9.01 -13.48
CA MET A 1 15.53 -10.24 -13.24
C MET A 1 14.19 -9.90 -13.82
N ASP A 2 13.92 -10.43 -15.01
CA ASP A 2 12.79 -10.01 -15.82
C ASP A 2 11.65 -10.97 -15.48
N ILE A 3 10.91 -10.61 -14.43
CA ILE A 3 9.78 -11.39 -13.91
C ILE A 3 8.50 -10.58 -14.09
N PRO A 4 7.37 -11.23 -14.44
CA PRO A 4 6.09 -10.56 -14.45
C PRO A 4 5.72 -10.09 -13.04
N ILE A 5 5.05 -8.94 -12.94
CA ILE A 5 4.65 -8.35 -11.67
C ILE A 5 3.13 -8.32 -11.58
N ILE A 6 2.57 -8.88 -10.51
CA ILE A 6 1.18 -8.68 -10.12
C ILE A 6 1.19 -7.71 -8.93
N ALA A 7 0.67 -6.50 -9.12
CA ALA A 7 0.71 -5.42 -8.14
C ALA A 7 -0.70 -4.91 -7.79
N ALA A 8 -0.78 -4.06 -6.77
CA ALA A 8 -2.02 -3.48 -6.26
C ALA A 8 -3.12 -4.53 -6.02
N ASN A 9 -2.75 -5.66 -5.41
CA ASN A 9 -3.65 -6.79 -5.15
C ASN A 9 -4.32 -7.36 -6.41
N GLY A 10 -3.60 -7.38 -7.53
CA GLY A 10 -4.11 -7.84 -8.83
C GLY A 10 -4.76 -6.73 -9.66
N GLY A 11 -4.80 -5.49 -9.16
CA GLY A 11 -5.29 -4.34 -9.92
C GLY A 11 -4.41 -3.99 -11.12
N THR A 12 -3.13 -4.37 -11.12
CA THR A 12 -2.26 -4.28 -12.29
C THR A 12 -1.42 -5.53 -12.49
N VAL A 13 -1.18 -5.88 -13.76
CA VAL A 13 -0.27 -6.94 -14.18
C VAL A 13 0.70 -6.35 -15.19
N HIS A 14 1.99 -6.60 -14.99
CA HIS A 14 3.08 -6.15 -15.86
C HIS A 14 3.86 -7.34 -16.41
N THR A 15 4.31 -7.24 -17.65
CA THR A 15 5.13 -8.26 -18.31
C THR A 15 6.56 -8.30 -17.75
N GLU A 16 7.37 -9.24 -18.21
CA GLU A 16 8.80 -9.33 -17.88
C GLU A 16 9.59 -8.06 -18.26
N GLY A 17 9.14 -7.32 -19.27
CA GLY A 17 9.68 -6.01 -19.67
C GLY A 17 9.11 -4.82 -18.87
N TYR A 18 8.35 -5.10 -17.81
CA TYR A 18 7.63 -4.12 -16.99
C TYR A 18 6.59 -3.28 -17.76
N GLU A 19 6.14 -3.77 -18.91
CA GLU A 19 5.06 -3.15 -19.66
C GLU A 19 3.71 -3.52 -19.03
N LEU A 20 2.78 -2.56 -18.96
CA LEU A 20 1.44 -2.80 -18.44
C LEU A 20 0.67 -3.76 -19.36
N PHE A 21 0.35 -4.94 -18.84
CA PHE A 21 -0.43 -5.97 -19.53
C PHE A 21 -1.93 -5.87 -19.22
N SER A 22 -2.30 -5.61 -17.96
CA SER A 22 -3.70 -5.52 -17.52
C SER A 22 -3.88 -4.52 -16.38
N ARG A 23 -5.05 -3.87 -16.35
CA ARG A 23 -5.47 -2.95 -15.29
C ARG A 23 -6.95 -3.12 -14.97
N ILE A 24 -7.26 -3.45 -13.72
CA ILE A 24 -8.61 -3.51 -13.17
C ILE A 24 -8.61 -2.70 -11.87
N THR A 25 -8.88 -1.40 -12.00
CA THR A 25 -8.86 -0.45 -10.88
C THR A 25 -10.27 -0.03 -10.50
N LEU A 26 -10.42 0.53 -9.29
CA LEU A 26 -11.64 1.24 -8.92
C LEU A 26 -11.87 2.41 -9.88
N ASP A 27 -13.13 2.63 -10.27
CA ASP A 27 -13.49 3.88 -10.92
C ASP A 27 -13.34 5.06 -9.93
N GLN A 28 -13.19 6.26 -10.48
CA GLN A 28 -12.89 7.44 -9.69
C GLN A 28 -13.96 7.73 -8.63
N GLU A 29 -15.24 7.50 -8.92
CA GLU A 29 -16.34 7.77 -8.00
C GLU A 29 -16.39 6.72 -6.89
N ALA A 30 -16.17 5.45 -7.20
CA ALA A 30 -16.00 4.40 -6.18
C ALA A 30 -14.81 4.69 -5.27
N GLY A 31 -13.67 5.09 -5.83
CA GLY A 31 -12.48 5.47 -5.07
C GLY A 31 -12.75 6.65 -4.11
N LYS A 32 -13.39 7.72 -4.60
CA LYS A 32 -13.78 8.88 -3.78
C LYS A 32 -14.73 8.49 -2.64
N ARG A 33 -15.75 7.66 -2.92
CA ARG A 33 -16.70 7.21 -1.90
C ARG A 33 -16.01 6.38 -0.81
N ALA A 34 -15.13 5.46 -1.19
CA ALA A 34 -14.35 4.66 -0.25
C ALA A 34 -13.42 5.55 0.60
N ALA A 35 -12.64 6.41 -0.04
CA ALA A 35 -11.73 7.33 0.65
C ALA A 35 -12.48 8.24 1.65
N LYS A 36 -13.61 8.81 1.24
CA LYS A 36 -14.44 9.65 2.12
C LYS A 36 -14.90 8.88 3.36
N ALA A 37 -15.41 7.66 3.19
CA ALA A 37 -15.88 6.84 4.30
C ALA A 37 -14.76 6.48 5.29
N LEU A 38 -13.52 6.30 4.82
CA LEU A 38 -12.35 6.02 5.65
C LEU A 38 -11.88 7.27 6.40
N VAL A 39 -11.85 8.44 5.73
CA VAL A 39 -11.55 9.74 6.37
C VAL A 39 -12.55 10.05 7.49
N GLU A 40 -13.85 9.92 7.23
CA GLU A 40 -14.91 10.21 8.21
C GLU A 40 -14.81 9.33 9.47
N ARG A 41 -14.17 8.17 9.37
CA ARG A 41 -13.96 7.22 10.48
C ARG A 41 -12.57 7.34 11.12
N ASN A 42 -11.73 8.26 10.63
CA ASN A 42 -10.33 8.38 11.02
C ASN A 42 -9.56 7.05 10.88
N ILE A 43 -9.81 6.32 9.79
CA ILE A 43 -9.12 5.07 9.47
C ILE A 43 -8.00 5.40 8.49
N TYR A 44 -6.78 5.02 8.83
CA TYR A 44 -5.63 5.17 7.94
C TYR A 44 -5.82 4.39 6.65
N PHE A 45 -5.48 5.01 5.51
CA PHE A 45 -5.46 4.36 4.21
C PHE A 45 -4.51 5.05 3.24
N GLU A 46 -4.19 4.34 2.18
CA GLU A 46 -3.42 4.84 1.04
C GLU A 46 -4.10 4.43 -0.27
N VAL A 47 -3.99 5.29 -1.28
CA VAL A 47 -4.49 5.04 -2.62
C VAL A 47 -3.30 4.88 -3.55
N TYR A 48 -3.13 3.67 -4.06
CA TYR A 48 -2.13 3.34 -5.07
C TYR A 48 -2.65 3.84 -6.42
N THR A 49 -1.88 4.74 -7.04
CA THR A 49 -2.14 5.23 -8.40
C THR A 49 -0.92 4.96 -9.29
N ASP A 50 -1.05 5.22 -10.59
CA ASP A 50 0.06 5.04 -11.52
C ASP A 50 1.22 6.01 -11.24
N ASP A 51 0.92 7.21 -10.74
CA ASP A 51 1.90 8.29 -10.57
C ASP A 51 2.42 8.41 -9.14
N ALA A 52 1.58 8.11 -8.14
CA ALA A 52 1.89 8.35 -6.73
C ALA A 52 1.09 7.47 -5.76
N LEU A 53 1.62 7.37 -4.54
CA LEU A 53 0.90 6.87 -3.38
C LEU A 53 0.25 8.05 -2.66
N LEU A 54 -1.07 8.13 -2.72
CA LEU A 54 -1.83 9.23 -2.12
C LEU A 54 -2.30 8.85 -0.72
N SER A 55 -2.23 9.77 0.24
CA SER A 55 -2.79 9.60 1.57
C SER A 55 -3.16 10.97 2.16
N PRO A 56 -4.29 11.10 2.87
CA PRO A 56 -4.63 12.32 3.59
C PRO A 56 -3.90 12.44 4.94
N PHE A 57 -3.11 11.44 5.33
CA PHE A 57 -2.42 11.34 6.62
C PHE A 57 -0.96 11.80 6.53
N ASP A 58 -0.45 12.33 7.64
CA ASP A 58 0.93 12.81 7.74
C ASP A 58 1.95 11.68 7.92
N GLY A 59 3.25 12.01 7.84
CA GLY A 59 4.32 11.02 7.91
C GLY A 59 4.36 10.21 9.22
N LYS A 60 3.86 10.75 10.33
CA LYS A 60 3.85 10.05 11.63
C LYS A 60 2.77 8.97 11.64
N GLU A 61 1.62 9.27 11.07
CA GLU A 61 0.50 8.33 10.94
C GLU A 61 0.87 7.20 9.96
N LYS A 62 1.58 7.53 8.87
CA LYS A 62 2.16 6.51 7.95
C LYS A 62 3.12 5.56 8.66
N LEU A 63 4.09 6.10 9.41
CA LEU A 63 5.05 5.30 10.18
C LEU A 63 4.35 4.34 11.15
N LYS A 64 3.29 4.81 11.83
CA LYS A 64 2.52 3.98 12.73
C LYS A 64 1.82 2.82 12.00
N ALA A 65 1.22 3.09 10.85
CA ALA A 65 0.57 2.05 10.04
C ALA A 65 1.56 0.99 9.53
N GLU A 66 2.76 1.41 9.09
CA GLU A 66 3.83 0.48 8.69
C GLU A 66 4.29 -0.39 9.87
N PHE A 67 4.42 0.20 11.07
CA PHE A 67 4.74 -0.58 12.28
C PHE A 67 3.66 -1.60 12.63
N ASP A 68 2.38 -1.25 12.46
CA ASP A 68 1.27 -2.19 12.68
C ASP A 68 1.31 -3.34 11.66
N LEU A 69 1.68 -3.06 10.41
CA LEU A 69 1.86 -4.07 9.36
C LEU A 69 3.01 -5.03 9.69
N ILE A 70 4.18 -4.48 10.07
CA ILE A 70 5.39 -5.25 10.44
C ILE A 70 5.11 -6.16 11.64
N LYS A 71 4.42 -5.66 12.67
CA LYS A 71 3.99 -6.46 13.83
C LYS A 71 3.01 -7.57 13.46
N SER A 72 2.05 -7.27 12.59
CA SER A 72 1.06 -8.25 12.13
C SER A 72 1.73 -9.40 11.38
N ALA A 73 2.73 -9.09 10.54
CA ALA A 73 3.51 -10.09 9.83
C ALA A 73 4.47 -10.88 10.75
N ASN A 74 4.95 -10.25 11.83
CA ASN A 74 5.94 -10.83 12.77
C ASN A 74 5.43 -10.76 14.24
N PRO A 75 4.36 -11.49 14.60
CA PRO A 75 3.67 -11.30 15.88
C PRO A 75 4.49 -11.67 17.12
N ASN A 76 5.59 -12.41 16.95
CA ASN A 76 6.47 -12.88 18.03
C ASN A 76 7.79 -12.12 18.11
N GLU A 77 8.05 -11.17 17.21
CA GLU A 77 9.29 -10.38 17.21
C GLU A 77 9.05 -9.03 17.89
N ASP A 78 10.02 -8.55 18.67
CA ASP A 78 9.98 -7.20 19.19
C ASP A 78 10.20 -6.21 18.04
N LEU A 79 9.43 -5.12 18.02
CA LEU A 79 9.60 -4.02 17.07
C LEU A 79 11.01 -3.45 17.09
N ALA A 80 11.66 -3.45 18.24
CA ALA A 80 13.04 -3.00 18.37
C ALA A 80 14.02 -3.88 17.58
N ASP A 81 13.75 -5.18 17.49
CA ASP A 81 14.57 -6.14 16.73
C ASP A 81 14.34 -6.01 15.21
N LEU A 82 13.16 -5.53 14.81
CA LEU A 82 12.80 -5.25 13.42
C LEU A 82 13.37 -3.91 12.90
N TRP A 83 13.67 -2.97 13.79
CA TRP A 83 14.16 -1.63 13.45
C TRP A 83 15.70 -1.52 13.37
N GLY A 84 16.44 -2.64 13.39
CA GLY A 84 17.89 -2.63 13.61
C GLY A 84 18.75 -3.57 12.77
N LYS A 85 18.20 -4.26 11.77
CA LYS A 85 19.05 -4.96 10.79
C LYS A 85 19.39 -4.02 9.64
N GLU A 86 20.46 -3.24 9.84
CA GLU A 86 21.20 -2.68 8.69
C GLU A 86 21.65 -3.83 7.76
N PRO A 87 21.71 -3.60 6.43
CA PRO A 87 22.06 -4.62 5.44
C PRO A 87 23.45 -5.25 5.64
#